data_AF-A0A938NTE8-F1
#
_entry.id   AF-A0A938NTE8-F1
#
_cell.length_a   1.000
_cell.length_b   1.000
_cell.length_c   1.000
_cell.angle_alpha   90.00
_cell.angle_beta   90.00
_cell.angle_gamma   90.00
#
_symmetry.space_group_name_H-M   'P 1'
#
loop_
_entity.id
_entity.type
_entity.pdbx_description
1 polymer ?
#
loop_
_entity_poly.entity_id
_entity_poly.type
_entity_poly.pdbx_seq_one_letter_code
_entity_poly.pdbx_strand_id
1 'polypeptide(L)'
;VDHEVEGSHQEIGANIAKKYGENQKVINAILVHHGEGDPSTVEAALIAAADALSAARPGVRKESIENYLKRLEKLEQLALSYKGVDKCYAIQAGRELRIIVKPEDMSDEMSSIMSRELAKKIESEMTYPGQIKVTVIRESRYVEYAK
;
A
#
# COMPACT_ATOMS: atom_id res chain seq x y z
N VAL A 1 1.75 -16.75 -10.01
CA VAL A 1 0.69 -16.06 -10.77
C VAL A 1 0.84 -14.61 -10.38
N ASP A 2 1.67 -13.93 -11.15
CA ASP A 2 2.22 -12.60 -10.86
C ASP A 2 1.17 -11.52 -11.17
N HIS A 3 1.47 -10.28 -10.78
CA HIS A 3 0.72 -9.02 -10.89
C HIS A 3 0.19 -8.62 -12.29
N GLU A 4 0.22 -9.52 -13.28
CA GLU A 4 -0.17 -9.26 -14.67
C GLU A 4 -1.64 -9.59 -14.99
N VAL A 5 -2.36 -10.28 -14.08
CA VAL A 5 -3.76 -10.68 -14.31
C VAL A 5 -4.68 -9.81 -13.45
N GLU A 6 -5.57 -9.06 -14.09
CA GLU A 6 -6.61 -8.28 -13.40
C GLU A 6 -7.63 -9.20 -12.71
N GLY A 7 -8.02 -8.85 -11.48
CA GLY A 7 -8.98 -9.57 -10.65
C GLY A 7 -8.51 -9.75 -9.21
N SER A 8 -9.42 -10.16 -8.33
CA SER A 8 -9.06 -10.62 -6.98
C SER A 8 -8.33 -11.96 -7.03
N HIS A 9 -7.53 -12.30 -6.02
CA HIS A 9 -6.76 -13.56 -6.04
C HIS A 9 -7.67 -14.79 -6.05
N GLN A 10 -8.86 -14.71 -5.43
CA GLN A 10 -9.88 -15.76 -5.49
C GLN A 10 -10.43 -15.96 -6.91
N GLU A 11 -10.72 -14.88 -7.64
CA GLU A 11 -11.20 -14.96 -9.03
C GLU A 11 -10.12 -15.51 -9.96
N ILE A 12 -8.89 -15.03 -9.82
CA ILE A 12 -7.75 -15.50 -10.61
C ILE A 12 -7.51 -16.99 -10.35
N GLY A 13 -7.48 -17.41 -9.08
CA GLY A 13 -7.33 -18.81 -8.70
C GLY A 13 -8.44 -19.70 -9.25
N ALA A 14 -9.70 -19.25 -9.15
CA ALA A 14 -10.85 -19.96 -9.66
C ALA A 14 -10.82 -20.13 -11.19
N ASN A 15 -10.44 -19.07 -11.91
CA ASN A 15 -10.29 -19.11 -13.36
C ASN A 15 -9.18 -20.05 -13.81
N ILE A 16 -8.06 -20.09 -13.08
CA ILE A 16 -6.98 -21.04 -13.34
C ILE A 16 -7.47 -22.47 -13.12
N ALA A 17 -8.06 -22.77 -11.96
CA ALA A 17 -8.61 -24.09 -11.67
C ALA A 17 -9.61 -24.54 -12.74
N LYS A 18 -10.50 -23.64 -13.15
CA LYS A 18 -11.46 -23.87 -14.24
C LYS A 18 -10.78 -24.17 -15.58
N LYS A 19 -9.72 -23.44 -15.92
CA LYS A 19 -8.95 -23.64 -17.16
C LYS A 19 -8.29 -25.03 -17.21
N TYR A 20 -7.90 -25.58 -16.07
CA TYR A 20 -7.33 -26.93 -15.95
C TYR A 20 -8.37 -28.04 -15.76
N GLY A 21 -9.67 -27.71 -15.79
CA GLY A 21 -10.74 -28.71 -15.72
C GLY A 21 -11.08 -29.19 -14.31
N GLU A 22 -10.75 -28.42 -13.29
CA GLU A 22 -11.13 -28.75 -11.91
C GLU A 22 -12.65 -28.76 -11.71
N ASN A 23 -13.10 -29.55 -10.74
CA ASN A 23 -14.52 -29.69 -10.44
C ASN A 23 -15.12 -28.37 -9.92
N GLN A 24 -16.39 -28.10 -10.24
CA GLN A 24 -17.11 -26.92 -9.75
C GLN A 24 -17.10 -26.77 -8.22
N LYS A 25 -17.06 -27.88 -7.48
CA LYS A 25 -16.91 -27.87 -6.01
C LYS A 25 -15.57 -27.24 -5.56
N VAL A 26 -14.49 -27.57 -6.27
CA VAL A 26 -13.14 -27.01 -6.02
C VAL A 26 -13.11 -25.53 -6.40
N ILE A 27 -13.66 -25.19 -7.57
CA ILE A 27 -13.75 -23.80 -8.03
C ILE A 27 -14.56 -22.95 -7.03
N ASN A 28 -15.70 -23.45 -6.53
CA ASN A 28 -16.49 -22.75 -5.54
C ASN A 28 -15.72 -22.55 -4.24
N ALA A 29 -15.03 -23.58 -3.74
CA ALA A 29 -14.19 -23.45 -2.55
C ALA A 29 -13.12 -22.37 -2.71
N ILE A 30 -12.49 -22.26 -3.89
CA ILE A 30 -11.52 -21.19 -4.19
C ILE A 30 -12.21 -19.81 -4.23
N LEU A 31 -13.40 -19.70 -4.81
CA LEU A 31 -14.11 -18.41 -4.89
C LEU A 31 -14.50 -17.87 -3.51
N VAL A 32 -15.02 -18.72 -2.64
CA VAL A 32 -15.64 -18.28 -1.38
C VAL A 32 -14.74 -18.41 -0.14
N HIS A 33 -13.45 -18.74 -0.31
CA HIS A 33 -12.57 -19.04 0.85
C HIS A 33 -12.37 -17.86 1.81
N HIS A 34 -12.60 -16.61 1.39
CA HIS A 34 -12.62 -15.43 2.27
C HIS A 34 -13.99 -15.13 2.90
N GLY A 35 -15.00 -15.98 2.65
CA GLY A 35 -16.38 -15.78 3.10
C GLY A 35 -17.20 -14.85 2.20
N GLU A 36 -16.72 -14.56 0.99
CA GLU A 36 -17.39 -13.72 0.02
C GLU A 36 -18.39 -14.54 -0.80
N GLY A 37 -19.63 -14.62 -0.31
CA GLY A 37 -20.70 -15.42 -0.91
C GLY A 37 -20.93 -16.77 -0.23
N ASP A 38 -21.92 -17.51 -0.73
CA ASP A 38 -22.38 -18.73 -0.06
C ASP A 38 -21.60 -19.97 -0.51
N PRO A 39 -21.05 -20.77 0.43
CA PRO A 39 -20.43 -22.04 0.11
C PRO A 39 -21.49 -23.03 -0.41
N SER A 40 -21.26 -23.56 -1.62
CA SER A 40 -22.14 -24.56 -2.22
C SER A 40 -21.94 -25.97 -1.64
N THR A 41 -20.84 -26.18 -0.89
CA THR A 41 -20.50 -27.46 -0.28
C THR A 41 -19.97 -27.30 1.14
N VAL A 42 -19.99 -28.39 1.90
CA VAL A 42 -19.45 -28.44 3.27
C VAL A 42 -17.93 -28.19 3.26
N GLU A 43 -17.22 -28.72 2.26
CA GLU A 43 -15.78 -28.51 2.11
C GLU A 43 -15.44 -27.03 1.92
N ALA A 44 -16.20 -26.29 1.11
CA ALA A 44 -16.02 -24.86 0.92
C ALA A 44 -16.21 -24.08 2.23
N ALA A 45 -17.22 -24.44 3.04
CA ALA A 45 -17.44 -23.84 4.35
C ALA A 45 -16.29 -24.15 5.34
N LEU A 46 -15.80 -25.39 5.34
CA LEU A 46 -14.65 -25.79 6.18
C LEU A 46 -13.37 -25.07 5.77
N ILE A 47 -13.14 -24.86 4.47
CA ILE A 47 -12.00 -24.10 3.95
C ILE A 47 -12.07 -22.64 4.41
N ALA A 48 -13.24 -22.00 4.29
CA ALA A 48 -13.39 -20.61 4.75
C ALA A 48 -13.19 -20.47 6.27
N ALA A 49 -13.69 -21.44 7.05
CA ALA A 49 -13.43 -21.47 8.49
C ALA A 49 -11.94 -21.66 8.82
N ALA A 50 -11.25 -22.53 8.07
CA ALA A 50 -9.82 -22.76 8.23
C ALA A 50 -8.99 -21.51 7.87
N ASP A 51 -9.35 -20.80 6.79
CA ASP A 51 -8.73 -19.53 6.40
C ASP A 51 -8.85 -18.50 7.54
N ALA A 52 -10.08 -18.27 8.02
CA ALA A 52 -10.35 -17.33 9.10
C ALA A 52 -9.56 -17.66 10.39
N LEU A 53 -9.51 -18.94 10.79
CA LEU A 53 -8.71 -19.39 11.94
C LEU A 53 -7.21 -19.15 11.70
N SER A 54 -6.74 -19.43 10.49
CA SER A 54 -5.33 -19.25 10.13
C SER A 54 -4.92 -17.77 10.18
N ALA A 55 -5.81 -16.86 9.73
CA ALA A 55 -5.63 -15.42 9.69
C ALA A 55 -5.74 -14.77 11.07
N ALA A 56 -6.50 -15.37 11.99
CA ALA A 56 -6.66 -14.91 13.37
C ALA A 56 -5.46 -15.23 14.27
N ARG A 57 -4.48 -16.01 13.81
CA ARG A 57 -3.31 -16.40 14.62
C ARG A 57 -2.48 -15.19 15.05
N PRO A 58 -2.10 -15.08 16.34
CA PRO A 58 -1.20 -14.04 16.80
C PRO A 58 0.13 -14.09 16.04
N GLY A 59 0.47 -13.02 15.33
CA GLY A 59 1.74 -12.92 14.60
C GLY A 59 1.63 -12.90 13.08
N VAL A 60 0.54 -13.40 12.48
CA VAL A 60 0.36 -13.44 11.00
C VAL A 60 0.41 -12.04 10.36
N ARG A 61 0.07 -10.99 11.13
CA ARG A 61 0.17 -9.58 10.70
C ARG A 61 1.24 -8.78 11.44
N LYS A 62 2.01 -9.38 12.36
CA LYS A 62 3.07 -8.65 13.10
C LYS A 62 4.24 -8.33 12.18
N GLU A 63 4.67 -9.31 11.38
CA GLU A 63 5.71 -9.11 10.36
C GLU A 63 5.27 -8.05 9.32
N SER A 64 3.98 -8.00 8.98
CA SER A 64 3.45 -7.02 8.03
C SER A 64 3.45 -5.60 8.58
N ILE A 65 3.14 -5.38 9.87
CA ILE A 65 3.15 -4.04 10.47
C ILE A 65 4.58 -3.51 10.54
N GLU A 66 5.53 -4.33 10.97
CA GLU A 66 6.91 -3.89 11.08
C GLU A 66 7.52 -3.58 9.69
N ASN A 67 7.27 -4.44 8.70
CA ASN A 67 7.66 -4.18 7.32
C ASN A 67 6.96 -2.95 6.73
N TYR A 68 5.68 -2.76 7.08
CA TYR A 68 4.92 -1.58 6.68
C TYR A 68 5.51 -0.29 7.28
N LEU A 69 5.86 -0.30 8.57
CA LEU A 69 6.52 0.83 9.24
C LEU A 69 7.90 1.10 8.63
N LYS A 70 8.73 0.08 8.45
CA LYS A 70 10.04 0.21 7.77
C LYS A 70 9.90 0.79 6.37
N ARG A 71 8.83 0.44 5.66
CA ARG A 71 8.54 0.98 4.31
C ARG A 71 8.15 2.46 4.36
N LEU A 72 7.32 2.87 5.32
CA LEU A 72 6.98 4.28 5.52
C LEU A 72 8.22 5.10 5.93
N GLU A 73 9.02 4.58 6.85
CA GLU A 73 10.29 5.20 7.24
C GLU A 73 11.21 5.36 6.04
N LYS A 74 11.34 4.34 5.19
CA LYS A 74 12.16 4.42 3.97
C LYS A 74 11.68 5.51 3.01
N LEU A 75 10.36 5.67 2.82
CA LEU A 75 9.78 6.75 2.02
C LEU A 75 10.11 8.13 2.61
N GLU A 76 9.98 8.28 3.92
CA GLU A 76 10.26 9.54 4.61
C GLU A 76 11.75 9.88 4.57
N GLN A 77 12.62 8.91 4.81
CA GLN A 77 14.08 9.07 4.74
C GLN A 77 14.56 9.47 3.34
N LEU A 78 13.95 8.89 2.29
CA LEU A 78 14.26 9.26 0.91
C LEU A 78 14.05 10.76 0.69
N ALA A 79 12.91 11.29 1.11
CA ALA A 79 12.61 12.72 0.97
C ALA A 79 13.44 13.59 1.92
N LEU A 80 13.66 13.18 3.17
CA LEU A 80 14.49 13.91 4.14
C LEU A 80 15.95 14.05 3.70
N SER A 81 16.44 13.18 2.81
CA SER A 81 17.79 13.29 2.25
C SER A 81 17.97 14.47 1.29
N TYR A 82 16.88 15.08 0.80
CA TYR A 82 16.95 16.21 -0.11
C TYR A 82 17.19 17.52 0.65
N LYS A 83 18.12 18.34 0.12
CA LYS A 83 18.40 19.67 0.67
C LYS A 83 17.15 20.57 0.59
N GLY A 84 16.87 21.28 1.67
CA GLY A 84 15.74 22.22 1.76
C GLY A 84 14.45 21.61 2.30
N VAL A 85 14.39 20.29 2.50
CA VAL A 85 13.29 19.62 3.20
C VAL A 85 13.40 19.89 4.70
N ASP A 86 12.33 20.39 5.30
CA ASP A 86 12.20 20.57 6.76
C ASP A 86 11.56 19.33 7.40
N LYS A 87 10.43 18.88 6.84
CA LYS A 87 9.65 17.73 7.35
C LYS A 87 9.09 16.90 6.21
N CYS A 88 8.91 15.61 6.46
CA CYS A 88 8.27 14.70 5.54
C CYS A 88 7.32 13.78 6.30
N TYR A 89 6.16 13.48 5.72
CA TYR A 89 5.14 12.61 6.29
C TYR A 89 4.57 11.69 5.22
N ALA A 90 4.61 10.38 5.45
CA ALA A 90 3.85 9.43 4.68
C ALA A 90 2.44 9.29 5.27
N ILE A 91 1.43 9.82 4.59
CA ILE A 91 0.03 9.83 5.01
C ILE A 91 -0.83 8.91 4.13
N GLN A 92 -2.09 8.70 4.53
CA GLN A 92 -3.03 7.81 3.83
C GLN A 92 -2.47 6.41 3.59
N ALA A 93 -1.91 5.82 4.64
CA ALA A 93 -1.25 4.53 4.59
C ALA A 93 -0.09 4.43 3.56
N GLY A 94 0.62 5.53 3.34
CA GLY A 94 1.74 5.62 2.40
C GLY A 94 1.32 5.89 0.95
N ARG A 95 0.06 6.25 0.70
CA ARG A 95 -0.43 6.67 -0.63
C ARG A 95 -0.21 8.15 -0.94
N GLU A 96 0.13 8.96 0.06
CA GLU A 96 0.58 10.33 -0.17
C GLU A 96 1.84 10.61 0.67
N LEU A 97 2.85 11.17 0.02
CA LEU A 97 4.06 11.68 0.65
C LEU A 97 3.97 13.21 0.67
N ARG A 98 3.88 13.78 1.87
CA ARG A 98 3.77 15.22 2.08
C ARG A 98 5.07 15.78 2.63
N ILE A 99 5.65 16.71 1.90
CA ILE A 99 6.98 17.26 2.15
C ILE A 99 6.81 18.74 2.42
N ILE A 100 7.35 19.21 3.54
CA ILE A 100 7.39 20.61 3.92
C ILE A 100 8.81 21.09 3.69
N VAL A 101 8.97 22.16 2.93
CA VAL A 101 10.28 22.73 2.57
C VAL A 101 10.46 24.12 3.19
N LYS A 102 11.71 24.46 3.49
CA LYS A 102 12.09 25.77 4.03
C LYS A 102 12.02 26.85 2.94
N PRO A 103 11.21 27.91 3.11
CA PRO A 103 11.06 28.94 2.09
C PRO A 103 12.37 29.67 1.75
N GLU A 104 13.27 29.82 2.72
CA GLU A 104 14.61 30.41 2.54
C GLU A 104 15.55 29.58 1.64
N ASP A 105 15.40 28.26 1.63
CA ASP A 105 16.29 27.35 0.90
C ASP A 105 15.71 26.91 -0.45
N MET A 106 14.42 27.15 -0.70
CA MET A 106 13.68 26.61 -1.85
C MET A 106 12.76 27.65 -2.51
N SER A 107 12.84 27.76 -3.83
CA SER A 107 11.87 28.51 -4.64
C SER A 107 10.66 27.65 -5.03
N ASP A 108 9.63 28.29 -5.59
CA ASP A 108 8.45 27.58 -6.10
C ASP A 108 8.81 26.70 -7.32
N GLU A 109 9.69 27.16 -8.23
CA GLU A 109 10.23 26.30 -9.30
C GLU A 109 11.00 25.10 -8.75
N MET A 110 11.88 25.31 -7.77
CA MET A 110 12.65 24.21 -7.17
C MET A 110 11.72 23.19 -6.49
N SER A 111 10.66 23.66 -5.84
CA SER A 111 9.65 22.81 -5.20
C SER A 111 8.88 21.96 -6.22
N SER A 112 8.54 22.56 -7.38
CA SER A 112 7.91 21.85 -8.51
C SER A 112 8.83 20.83 -9.17
N ILE A 113 10.14 21.09 -9.21
CA ILE A 113 11.13 20.14 -9.71
C ILE A 113 11.29 18.99 -8.71
N MET A 114 11.45 19.29 -7.42
CA MET A 114 11.59 18.31 -6.35
C MET A 114 10.42 17.32 -6.32
N SER A 115 9.17 17.79 -6.46
CA SER A 115 8.01 16.89 -6.46
C SER A 115 8.06 15.87 -7.61
N ARG A 116 8.48 16.30 -8.80
CA ARG A 116 8.65 15.44 -9.98
C ARG A 116 9.83 14.47 -9.83
N GLU A 117 10.95 14.93 -9.30
CA GLU A 117 12.13 14.09 -9.08
C GLU A 117 11.88 13.02 -8.02
N LEU A 118 11.26 13.39 -6.89
CA LEU A 118 10.92 12.42 -5.84
C LEU A 118 9.89 11.40 -6.31
N ALA A 119 8.87 11.81 -7.08
CA ALA A 119 7.92 10.87 -7.67
C ALA A 119 8.61 9.82 -8.55
N LYS A 120 9.50 10.24 -9.45
CA LYS A 120 10.30 9.33 -10.29
C LYS A 120 11.22 8.43 -9.48
N LYS A 121 11.83 8.97 -8.43
CA LYS A 121 12.76 8.21 -7.59
C LYS A 121 12.04 7.12 -6.79
N ILE A 122 10.89 7.44 -6.22
CA ILE A 122 10.00 6.49 -5.55
C ILE A 122 9.58 5.38 -6.51
N GLU A 123 9.17 5.74 -7.74
CA GLU A 123 8.81 4.77 -8.78
C GLU A 123 9.97 3.82 -9.12
N SER A 124 11.21 4.30 -9.13
CA SER A 124 12.39 3.49 -9.46
C SER A 124 12.93 2.63 -8.30
N GLU A 125 12.84 3.11 -7.06
CA GLU A 125 13.49 2.47 -5.90
C GLU A 125 12.55 1.64 -5.03
N MET A 126 11.24 1.78 -5.21
CA MET A 126 10.24 1.15 -4.36
C MET A 126 9.14 0.47 -5.16
N THR A 127 8.98 -0.83 -4.95
CA THR A 127 7.78 -1.55 -5.40
C THR A 127 6.61 -1.14 -4.51
N TYR A 128 5.67 -0.37 -5.05
CA TYR A 128 4.45 0.02 -4.35
C TYR A 128 3.21 -0.37 -5.15
N PRO A 129 2.22 -1.03 -4.54
CA PRO A 129 0.96 -1.29 -5.22
C PRO A 129 0.17 0.02 -5.35
N GLY A 130 -0.05 0.44 -6.60
CA GLY A 130 -0.82 1.64 -6.94
C GLY A 130 0.02 2.92 -6.98
N GLN A 131 -0.67 4.06 -7.08
CA GLN A 131 -0.04 5.37 -7.23
C GLN A 131 0.25 6.01 -5.87
N ILE A 132 1.42 6.64 -5.74
CA ILE A 132 1.76 7.50 -4.61
C ILE A 132 1.70 8.96 -5.07
N LYS A 133 0.93 9.77 -4.36
CA LYS A 133 0.87 11.22 -4.57
C LYS A 133 2.01 11.92 -3.83
N VAL A 134 2.84 12.68 -4.53
CA VAL A 134 3.89 13.51 -3.90
C VAL A 134 3.43 14.96 -3.84
N THR A 135 3.34 15.50 -2.62
CA THR A 135 2.92 16.90 -2.38
C THR A 135 4.06 17.64 -1.70
N VAL A 136 4.58 18.68 -2.33
CA VAL A 136 5.58 19.58 -1.74
C VAL A 136 4.90 20.88 -1.35
N ILE A 137 5.07 21.29 -0.10
CA ILE A 137 4.46 22.49 0.50
C ILE A 137 5.60 23.38 0.97
N ARG A 138 5.64 24.60 0.44
CA ARG A 138 6.50 25.67 0.95
C ARG A 138 5.71 26.46 1.98
N GLU A 139 6.15 26.45 3.24
CA GLU A 139 5.37 26.97 4.36
C GLU A 139 6.21 27.91 5.25
N SER A 140 5.68 29.10 5.55
CA SER A 140 6.14 29.95 6.65
C SER A 140 5.09 29.95 7.75
N ARG A 141 5.48 29.68 9.00
CA ARG A 141 4.57 29.71 10.15
C ARG A 141 4.91 30.88 11.07
N TYR A 142 3.90 31.72 11.34
CA TYR A 142 3.94 32.78 12.34
C TYR A 142 2.87 32.47 13.39
N VAL A 143 3.25 32.38 14.66
CA VAL A 143 2.36 31.98 15.75
C VAL A 143 2.41 33.04 16.85
N GLU A 144 1.25 33.61 17.19
CA GLU A 144 1.07 34.54 18.30
C GLU A 144 0.00 34.01 19.24
N TYR A 145 0.13 34.32 20.54
CA TYR A 145 -0.83 33.91 21.55
C TYR A 145 -1.45 35.16 22.19
N ALA A 146 -2.77 35.27 22.08
CA ALA A 146 -3.54 36.24 22.86
C ALA A 146 -3.80 35.69 24.27
N LYS A 147 -3.88 36.58 25.25
CA LYS A 147 -4.21 36.25 26.64
C LYS A 147 -5.59 36.77 26.98
#